data_AF-A0A1R3FX19-F1
#
_entry.id   AF-A0A1R3FX19-F1
#
_cell.length_a   1.000
_cell.length_b   1.000
_cell.length_c   1.000
_cell.angle_alpha   90.00
_cell.angle_beta   90.00
_cell.angle_gamma   90.00
#
_symmetry.space_group_name_H-M   'P 1'
#
loop_
_entity.id
_entity.type
_entity.pdbx_description
1 polymer ?
#
loop_
_entity_poly.entity_id
_entity_poly.type
_entity_poly.pdbx_seq_one_letter_code
_entity_poly.pdbx_strand_id
1 'polypeptide(L)'
;MLGFLDGSIPVPSRILPSAGDTVDGNPPQAINPRFSKWRKSDKLLRGWIIGTLSEETLGLVVGLDTSAEVWTALQDTYAGSTQKHEFALEQKLRRHHRDRFSTMQEYIREFKEVCDEFAAIGKPLPDKEKVFTLLTGLGKDYEAFVTTMLKPPRPTFYELMSHLKSHEIIRSMNTDSALPSSHNQVFFAQRNGRGSFRGRGGSRGGGRHHSFTSRGRGFSHS
;
A
#
# COMPACT_ATOMS: atom_id res chain seq x y z
N MET A 1 -15.52 -1.19 36.33
CA MET A 1 -16.59 -1.33 35.32
C MET A 1 -16.15 -2.19 34.14
N LEU A 2 -14.93 -2.03 33.60
CA LEU A 2 -14.37 -2.89 32.54
C LEU A 2 -14.45 -4.41 32.84
N GLY A 3 -14.35 -4.80 34.12
CA GLY A 3 -14.47 -6.20 34.57
C GLY A 3 -15.82 -6.90 34.26
N PHE A 4 -16.88 -6.15 33.94
CA PHE A 4 -18.16 -6.73 33.52
C PHE A 4 -18.18 -7.06 32.01
N LEU A 5 -17.31 -6.44 31.22
CA LEU A 5 -17.23 -6.58 29.76
C LEU A 5 -16.25 -7.68 29.34
N ASP A 6 -15.20 -7.91 30.13
CA ASP A 6 -14.16 -8.93 29.88
C ASP A 6 -14.43 -10.28 30.58
N GLY A 7 -15.50 -10.36 31.39
CA GLY A 7 -15.85 -11.54 32.19
C GLY A 7 -15.01 -11.71 33.48
N SER A 8 -14.15 -10.76 33.83
CA SER A 8 -13.31 -10.78 35.04
C SER A 8 -14.12 -10.67 36.34
N ILE A 9 -15.36 -10.15 36.27
CA ILE A 9 -16.34 -10.17 37.36
C ILE A 9 -17.36 -11.27 37.05
N PRO A 10 -17.11 -12.52 37.48
CA PRO A 10 -18.01 -13.63 37.20
C PRO A 10 -19.38 -13.42 37.85
N VAL A 11 -20.42 -13.93 37.19
CA VAL A 11 -21.79 -13.89 37.70
C VAL A 11 -21.81 -14.50 39.11
N PRO A 12 -22.15 -13.73 40.16
CA PRO A 12 -22.21 -14.27 41.52
C PRO A 12 -23.32 -15.32 41.61
N SER A 13 -23.10 -16.40 42.37
CA SER A 13 -24.13 -17.42 42.58
C SER A 13 -25.44 -16.80 43.06
N ARG A 14 -26.53 -17.07 42.33
CA ARG A 14 -27.88 -16.51 42.55
C ARG A 14 -28.45 -16.88 43.93
N ILE A 15 -28.02 -18.02 44.46
CA ILE A 15 -28.46 -18.61 45.73
C ILE A 15 -27.21 -18.87 46.58
N LEU A 16 -27.26 -18.53 47.87
CA LEU A 16 -26.23 -18.92 48.83
C LEU A 16 -26.51 -20.35 49.32
N PRO A 17 -25.53 -21.27 49.34
CA PRO A 17 -25.70 -22.53 50.07
C PRO A 17 -25.79 -22.21 51.56
N SER A 18 -26.94 -22.54 52.17
CA SER A 18 -27.16 -22.34 53.60
C SER A 18 -26.33 -23.35 54.39
N ALA A 19 -25.36 -22.86 55.17
CA ALA A 19 -24.72 -23.64 56.22
C ALA A 19 -25.61 -23.55 57.47
N GLY A 20 -26.44 -24.56 57.68
CA GLY A 20 -27.26 -24.68 58.89
C GLY A 20 -28.37 -25.69 58.71
N ASP A 21 -28.32 -26.76 59.50
CA ASP A 21 -29.33 -27.81 59.61
C ASP A 21 -30.73 -27.20 59.81
N THR A 22 -31.66 -27.50 58.90
CA THR A 22 -33.09 -27.22 59.09
C THR A 22 -33.86 -28.53 59.13
N VAL A 23 -34.51 -28.78 60.26
CA VAL A 23 -35.31 -29.97 60.60
C VAL A 23 -36.65 -30.02 59.85
N ASP A 24 -37.01 -29.03 59.03
CA ASP A 24 -38.19 -29.06 58.17
C ASP A 24 -37.79 -28.85 56.70
N GLY A 25 -38.22 -29.78 55.85
CA GLY A 25 -37.72 -30.02 54.49
C GLY A 25 -38.01 -28.97 53.43
N ASN A 26 -37.66 -27.70 53.65
CA ASN A 26 -37.39 -26.78 52.54
C ASN A 26 -36.49 -25.60 52.99
N PRO A 27 -35.24 -25.50 52.53
CA PRO A 27 -34.36 -24.40 52.93
C PRO A 27 -34.84 -23.07 52.30
N PRO A 28 -34.87 -21.95 53.04
CA PRO A 28 -35.17 -20.65 52.46
C PRO A 28 -34.04 -20.26 51.49
N GLN A 29 -34.34 -20.31 50.20
CA GLN A 29 -33.42 -19.83 49.16
C GLN A 29 -33.23 -18.32 49.29
N ALA A 30 -32.26 -17.88 50.09
CA ALA A 30 -31.91 -16.48 50.19
C ALA A 30 -31.18 -16.04 48.90
N ILE A 31 -31.79 -15.08 48.18
CA ILE A 31 -31.16 -14.45 47.01
C ILE A 31 -29.92 -13.71 47.47
N ASN A 32 -28.77 -14.03 46.87
CA ASN A 32 -27.50 -13.42 47.23
C ASN A 32 -27.55 -11.89 46.99
N PRO A 33 -27.35 -11.04 48.01
CA PRO A 33 -27.36 -9.58 47.83
C PRO A 33 -26.25 -9.10 46.89
N ARG A 34 -25.16 -9.86 46.73
CA ARG A 34 -24.11 -9.59 45.73
C ARG A 34 -24.60 -9.80 44.29
N PHE A 35 -25.45 -10.81 44.05
CA PHE A 35 -26.10 -11.03 42.75
C PHE A 35 -27.03 -9.88 42.38
N SER A 36 -27.82 -9.38 43.34
CA SER A 36 -28.70 -8.22 43.12
C SER A 36 -27.94 -6.94 42.78
N LYS A 37 -26.79 -6.69 43.43
CA LYS A 37 -25.92 -5.54 43.10
C LYS A 37 -25.29 -5.70 41.72
N TRP A 38 -24.73 -6.88 41.43
CA TRP A 38 -24.14 -7.20 40.12
C TRP A 38 -25.15 -7.02 38.98
N ARG A 39 -26.38 -7.54 39.15
CA ARG A 39 -27.45 -7.47 38.13
C ARG A 39 -27.93 -6.04 37.87
N LYS A 40 -27.93 -5.16 38.88
CA LYS A 40 -28.25 -3.74 38.68
C LYS A 40 -27.17 -3.05 37.84
N SER A 41 -25.90 -3.31 38.14
CA SER A 41 -24.77 -2.76 37.39
C SER A 41 -24.73 -3.27 35.94
N ASP A 42 -24.92 -4.57 35.73
CA ASP A 42 -24.96 -5.19 34.40
C ASP A 42 -26.10 -4.64 33.53
N LYS A 43 -27.31 -4.51 34.10
CA LYS A 43 -28.46 -3.89 33.39
C LYS A 43 -28.23 -2.44 33.01
N LEU A 44 -27.62 -1.65 33.89
CA LEU A 44 -27.28 -0.25 33.60
C LEU A 44 -26.26 -0.16 32.47
N LEU A 45 -25.20 -0.97 32.53
CA LEU A 45 -24.16 -1.00 31.51
C LEU A 45 -24.71 -1.43 30.15
N ARG A 46 -25.55 -2.47 30.12
CA ARG A 46 -26.27 -2.90 28.92
C ARG A 46 -27.17 -1.79 28.36
N GLY A 47 -27.91 -1.10 29.22
CA GLY A 47 -28.74 0.04 28.81
C GLY A 47 -27.93 1.18 28.20
N TRP A 48 -26.76 1.48 28.74
CA TRP A 48 -25.84 2.47 28.17
C TRP A 48 -25.28 2.03 26.82
N ILE A 49 -24.84 0.78 26.69
CA ILE A 49 -24.32 0.24 25.43
C ILE A 49 -25.42 0.32 24.37
N ILE A 50 -26.60 -0.25 24.63
CA ILE A 50 -27.74 -0.23 23.69
C ILE A 50 -28.14 1.20 23.33
N GLY A 51 -28.09 2.14 24.28
CA GLY A 51 -28.40 3.55 24.04
C GLY A 51 -27.41 4.27 23.11
N THR A 52 -26.22 3.72 22.89
CA THR A 52 -25.21 4.25 21.95
C THR A 52 -25.22 3.59 20.57
N LEU A 53 -26.02 2.53 20.39
CA LEU A 53 -26.08 1.76 19.14
C LEU A 53 -27.07 2.39 18.13
N SER A 54 -26.76 2.25 16.84
CA SER A 54 -27.68 2.59 15.76
C SER A 54 -28.73 1.49 15.55
N GLU A 55 -29.86 1.81 14.93
CA GLU A 55 -30.98 0.88 14.68
C GLU A 55 -30.54 -0.40 13.94
N GLU A 56 -29.62 -0.27 12.98
CA GLU A 56 -29.04 -1.38 12.21
C GLU A 56 -28.28 -2.40 13.09
N THR A 57 -27.68 -1.92 14.19
CA THR A 57 -26.83 -2.71 15.09
C THR A 57 -27.59 -3.22 16.30
N LEU A 58 -28.72 -2.60 16.60
CA LEU A 58 -29.58 -2.97 17.72
C LEU A 58 -30.17 -4.37 17.51
N GLY A 59 -30.50 -4.73 16.26
CA GLY A 59 -30.97 -6.07 15.89
C GLY A 59 -30.01 -7.21 16.23
N LEU A 60 -28.70 -6.94 16.30
CA LEU A 60 -27.68 -7.94 16.69
C LEU A 60 -27.70 -8.25 18.19
N VAL A 61 -28.27 -7.34 18.98
CA VAL A 61 -28.22 -7.34 20.44
C VAL A 61 -29.57 -7.71 21.07
N VAL A 62 -30.63 -7.78 20.25
CA VAL A 62 -31.98 -8.18 20.69
C VAL A 62 -31.95 -9.64 21.16
N GLY A 63 -32.29 -9.85 22.44
CA GLY A 63 -32.36 -11.18 23.06
C GLY A 63 -31.16 -11.56 23.92
N LEU A 64 -30.11 -10.73 23.98
CA LEU A 64 -28.97 -10.94 24.86
C LEU A 64 -29.25 -10.38 26.26
N ASP A 65 -28.96 -11.18 27.29
CA ASP A 65 -29.40 -10.96 28.67
C ASP A 65 -28.32 -10.30 29.54
N THR A 66 -27.05 -10.43 29.16
CA THR A 66 -25.91 -9.86 29.91
C THR A 66 -25.15 -8.82 29.10
N SER A 67 -24.57 -7.82 29.76
CA SER A 67 -23.72 -6.82 29.10
C SER A 67 -22.47 -7.43 28.45
N ALA A 68 -21.95 -8.53 29.01
CA ALA A 68 -20.86 -9.31 28.44
C ALA A 68 -21.24 -9.92 27.09
N GLU A 69 -22.39 -10.61 27.00
CA GLU A 69 -22.89 -11.17 25.73
C GLU A 69 -23.09 -10.09 24.67
N VAL A 70 -23.70 -8.96 25.05
CA VAL A 70 -23.86 -7.80 24.15
C VAL A 70 -22.51 -7.34 23.62
N TRP A 71 -21.53 -7.19 24.50
CA TRP A 71 -20.19 -6.73 24.14
C TRP A 71 -19.46 -7.74 23.24
N THR A 72 -19.53 -9.03 23.55
CA THR A 72 -18.92 -10.10 22.72
C THR A 72 -19.57 -10.18 21.34
N ALA A 73 -20.90 -10.11 21.24
CA ALA A 73 -21.60 -10.15 19.95
C ALA A 73 -21.24 -8.94 19.06
N LEU A 74 -21.15 -7.74 19.66
CA LEU A 74 -20.66 -6.55 18.98
C LEU A 74 -19.21 -6.74 18.55
N GLN A 75 -18.35 -7.18 19.47
CA GLN A 75 -16.94 -7.42 19.19
C GLN A 75 -16.75 -8.41 18.04
N ASP A 76 -17.46 -9.54 18.01
CA ASP A 76 -17.31 -10.54 16.95
C ASP A 76 -17.81 -10.03 15.60
N THR A 77 -18.94 -9.32 15.59
CA THR A 77 -19.50 -8.73 14.36
C THR A 77 -18.53 -7.71 13.76
N TYR A 78 -18.03 -6.81 14.59
CA TYR A 78 -17.15 -5.73 14.14
C TYR A 78 -15.72 -6.20 13.93
N ALA A 79 -15.18 -7.12 14.74
CA ALA A 79 -13.86 -7.69 14.55
C ALA A 79 -13.77 -8.45 13.21
N GLY A 80 -14.80 -9.22 12.86
CA GLY A 80 -14.87 -9.90 11.56
C GLY A 80 -14.92 -8.91 10.38
N SER A 81 -15.64 -7.80 10.52
CA SER A 81 -15.67 -6.71 9.53
C SER A 81 -14.30 -6.05 9.38
N THR A 82 -13.64 -5.72 10.49
CA THR A 82 -12.31 -5.12 10.50
C THR A 82 -11.26 -6.04 9.88
N GLN A 83 -11.27 -7.34 10.20
CA GLN A 83 -10.31 -8.30 9.63
C GLN A 83 -10.52 -8.50 8.13
N LYS A 84 -11.77 -8.59 7.67
CA LYS A 84 -12.09 -8.65 6.23
C LYS A 84 -11.65 -7.39 5.51
N HIS A 85 -11.88 -6.22 6.12
CA HIS A 85 -11.49 -4.94 5.57
C HIS A 85 -9.96 -4.83 5.46
N GLU A 86 -9.23 -5.17 6.53
CA GLU A 86 -7.77 -5.24 6.53
C GLU A 86 -7.23 -6.16 5.43
N PHE A 87 -7.75 -7.39 5.32
CA PHE A 87 -7.34 -8.32 4.27
C PHE A 87 -7.62 -7.76 2.87
N ALA A 88 -8.76 -7.08 2.68
CA ALA A 88 -9.07 -6.43 1.41
C ALA A 88 -8.08 -5.30 1.09
N LEU A 89 -7.66 -4.50 2.08
CA LEU A 89 -6.63 -3.48 1.92
C LEU A 89 -5.26 -4.08 1.57
N GLU A 90 -4.85 -5.14 2.25
CA GLU A 90 -3.61 -5.86 1.93
C GLU A 90 -3.64 -6.41 0.50
N GLN A 91 -4.79 -6.95 0.08
CA GLN A 91 -4.97 -7.44 -1.27
C GLN A 91 -4.94 -6.31 -2.31
N LYS A 92 -5.57 -5.15 -2.01
CA LYS A 92 -5.48 -3.95 -2.85
C LYS A 92 -4.02 -3.52 -2.99
N LEU A 93 -3.28 -3.43 -1.88
CA LEU A 93 -1.88 -3.04 -1.84
C LEU A 93 -0.99 -3.99 -2.66
N ARG A 94 -1.15 -5.31 -2.49
CA ARG A 94 -0.36 -6.32 -3.23
C ARG A 94 -0.63 -6.29 -4.74
N ARG A 95 -1.83 -5.89 -5.15
CA ARG A 95 -2.22 -5.78 -6.56
C ARG A 95 -2.00 -4.37 -7.12
N HIS A 96 -1.47 -3.44 -6.31
CA HIS A 96 -1.27 -2.05 -6.67
C HIS A 96 -0.03 -1.88 -7.55
N HIS A 97 -0.25 -1.88 -8.85
CA HIS A 97 0.82 -1.93 -9.84
C HIS A 97 0.56 -0.88 -10.93
N ARG A 98 1.62 -0.18 -11.35
CA ARG A 98 1.54 1.02 -12.20
C ARG A 98 0.93 0.76 -13.58
N ASP A 99 1.08 -0.46 -14.10
CA ASP A 99 0.51 -0.93 -15.36
C ASP A 99 -1.03 -0.90 -15.40
N ARG A 100 -1.68 -0.83 -14.23
CA ARG A 100 -3.14 -0.72 -14.12
C ARG A 100 -3.67 0.69 -14.30
N PHE A 101 -2.80 1.69 -14.38
CA PHE A 101 -3.16 3.10 -14.42
C PHE A 101 -2.66 3.76 -15.70
N SER A 102 -3.47 4.67 -16.24
CA SER A 102 -3.14 5.40 -17.46
C SER A 102 -2.07 6.46 -17.19
N THR A 103 -2.14 7.11 -16.02
CA THR A 103 -1.21 8.16 -15.62
C THR A 103 -0.49 7.81 -14.32
N MET A 104 0.71 8.37 -14.13
CA MET A 104 1.43 8.20 -12.87
C MET A 104 0.71 8.92 -11.71
N GLN A 105 0.04 10.03 -11.99
CA GLN A 105 -0.70 10.78 -10.98
C GLN A 105 -1.85 9.96 -10.39
N GLU A 106 -2.61 9.23 -11.23
CA GLU A 106 -3.63 8.30 -10.77
C GLU A 106 -3.03 7.19 -9.90
N TYR A 107 -1.92 6.59 -10.35
CA TYR A 107 -1.21 5.57 -9.57
C TYR A 107 -0.80 6.07 -8.17
N ILE A 108 -0.20 7.26 -8.07
CA ILE A 108 0.20 7.83 -6.78
C ILE A 108 -1.01 8.17 -5.92
N ARG A 109 -2.09 8.71 -6.52
CA ARG A 109 -3.31 9.09 -5.79
C ARG A 109 -3.97 7.88 -5.14
N GLU A 110 -4.20 6.83 -5.92
CA GLU A 110 -4.84 5.59 -5.46
C GLU A 110 -3.98 4.88 -4.40
N PHE A 111 -2.65 4.89 -4.56
CA PHE A 111 -1.75 4.37 -3.51
C PHE A 111 -1.92 5.11 -2.19
N LYS A 112 -2.03 6.45 -2.26
CA LYS A 112 -2.22 7.29 -1.08
C LYS A 112 -3.59 7.01 -0.44
N GLU A 113 -4.64 6.88 -1.23
CA GLU A 113 -5.99 6.52 -0.74
C GLU A 113 -5.96 5.19 0.03
N VAL A 114 -5.28 4.16 -0.49
CA VAL A 114 -5.10 2.89 0.23
C VAL A 114 -4.32 3.09 1.54
N CYS A 115 -3.26 3.90 1.54
CA CYS A 115 -2.52 4.22 2.77
C CYS A 115 -3.38 4.95 3.82
N ASP A 116 -4.26 5.85 3.36
CA ASP A 116 -5.18 6.60 4.21
C ASP A 116 -6.30 5.67 4.74
N GLU A 117 -6.79 4.70 3.95
CA GLU A 117 -7.70 3.64 4.40
C GLU A 117 -7.07 2.76 5.50
N PHE A 118 -5.77 2.42 5.38
CA PHE A 118 -5.02 1.73 6.43
C PHE A 118 -4.93 2.55 7.72
N ALA A 119 -4.70 3.86 7.61
CA ALA A 119 -4.70 4.75 8.77
C ALA A 119 -6.09 4.85 9.42
N ALA A 120 -7.16 4.85 8.61
CA ALA A 120 -8.55 4.92 9.09
C ALA A 120 -8.97 3.68 9.91
N ILE A 121 -8.44 2.49 9.60
CA ILE A 121 -8.65 1.28 10.43
C ILE A 121 -7.70 1.17 11.63
N GLY A 122 -6.91 2.22 11.91
CA GLY A 122 -5.97 2.25 13.03
C GLY A 122 -4.68 1.45 12.80
N LYS A 123 -4.37 1.07 11.55
CA LYS A 123 -3.16 0.33 11.16
C LYS A 123 -2.36 1.10 10.10
N PRO A 124 -1.83 2.29 10.42
CA PRO A 124 -1.10 3.10 9.45
C PRO A 124 0.18 2.40 8.99
N LEU A 125 0.42 2.37 7.68
CA LEU A 125 1.64 1.83 7.10
C LEU A 125 2.86 2.69 7.50
N PRO A 126 3.98 2.08 7.94
CA PRO A 126 5.21 2.80 8.20
C PRO A 126 5.80 3.33 6.89
N ASP A 127 6.52 4.45 6.99
CA ASP A 127 7.03 5.18 5.83
C ASP A 127 7.93 4.32 4.92
N LYS A 128 8.74 3.45 5.54
CA LYS A 128 9.60 2.49 4.82
C LYS A 128 8.80 1.50 3.96
N GLU A 129 7.67 1.01 4.47
CA GLU A 129 6.80 0.08 3.73
C GLU A 129 6.07 0.80 2.60
N LYS A 130 5.63 2.04 2.83
CA LYS A 130 5.05 2.88 1.77
C LYS A 130 6.02 3.07 0.60
N VAL A 131 7.25 3.46 0.91
CA VAL A 131 8.33 3.66 -0.06
C VAL A 131 8.63 2.37 -0.82
N PHE A 132 8.85 1.26 -0.09
CA PHE A 132 9.17 -0.01 -0.72
C PHE A 132 8.05 -0.50 -1.63
N THR A 133 6.81 -0.47 -1.15
CA THR A 133 5.65 -0.97 -1.90
C THR A 133 5.40 -0.13 -3.16
N LEU A 134 5.47 1.20 -3.04
CA LEU A 134 5.33 2.10 -4.20
C LEU A 134 6.44 1.83 -5.23
N LEU A 135 7.69 1.65 -4.79
CA LEU A 135 8.79 1.34 -5.69
C LEU A 135 8.63 -0.01 -6.40
N THR A 136 8.19 -1.05 -5.68
CA THR A 136 7.96 -2.38 -6.28
C THR A 136 6.82 -2.39 -7.30
N GLY A 137 5.85 -1.49 -7.17
CA GLY A 137 4.72 -1.40 -8.08
C GLY A 137 4.96 -0.60 -9.37
N LEU A 138 6.11 0.10 -9.52
CA LEU A 138 6.36 0.98 -10.67
C LEU A 138 6.61 0.22 -11.98
N GLY A 139 6.99 -1.06 -11.92
CA GLY A 139 7.28 -1.89 -13.08
C GLY A 139 8.65 -1.61 -13.73
N LYS A 140 8.96 -2.35 -14.81
CA LYS A 140 10.29 -2.39 -15.45
C LYS A 140 10.73 -1.05 -16.05
N ASP A 141 9.78 -0.26 -16.51
CA ASP A 141 10.00 1.06 -17.09
C ASP A 141 10.68 2.06 -16.14
N TYR A 142 10.74 1.75 -14.84
CA TYR A 142 11.28 2.61 -13.80
C TYR A 142 12.42 1.94 -13.02
N GLU A 143 13.02 0.85 -13.54
CA GLU A 143 14.05 0.09 -12.84
C GLU A 143 15.26 0.97 -12.42
N ALA A 144 15.71 1.87 -13.29
CA ALA A 144 16.79 2.82 -12.97
C ALA A 144 16.41 3.81 -11.84
N PHE A 145 15.14 4.22 -11.80
CA PHE A 145 14.62 5.07 -10.73
C PHE A 145 14.51 4.30 -9.41
N VAL A 146 13.95 3.08 -9.45
CA VAL A 146 13.81 2.19 -8.29
C VAL A 146 15.17 1.88 -7.66
N THR A 147 16.15 1.50 -8.47
CA THR A 147 17.51 1.21 -7.99
C THR A 147 18.20 2.42 -7.37
N THR A 148 17.90 3.63 -7.84
CA THR A 148 18.44 4.88 -7.27
C THR A 148 17.79 5.21 -5.93
N MET A 149 16.46 5.08 -5.83
CA MET A 149 15.70 5.41 -4.62
C MET A 149 15.88 4.39 -3.48
N LEU A 150 16.30 3.16 -3.79
CA LEU A 150 16.62 2.14 -2.78
C LEU A 150 17.98 2.34 -2.11
N LYS A 151 18.88 3.16 -2.70
CA LYS A 151 20.19 3.46 -2.13
C LYS A 151 20.05 4.35 -0.89
N PRO A 152 20.86 4.13 0.17
CA PRO A 152 20.89 5.04 1.31
C PRO A 152 21.45 6.42 0.94
N PRO A 153 20.96 7.52 1.55
CA PRO A 153 19.82 7.58 2.46
C PRO A 153 18.49 7.41 1.72
N ARG A 154 17.59 6.58 2.28
CA ARG A 154 16.28 6.32 1.66
C ARG A 154 15.36 7.52 1.86
N PRO A 155 14.67 7.99 0.81
CA PRO A 155 13.76 9.10 0.93
C PRO A 155 12.55 8.71 1.78
N THR A 156 11.90 9.71 2.38
CA THR A 156 10.58 9.56 2.95
C THR A 156 9.52 9.34 1.87
N PHE A 157 8.31 8.89 2.23
CA PHE A 157 7.22 8.74 1.25
C PHE A 157 6.93 10.06 0.50
N TYR A 158 6.97 11.20 1.21
CA TYR A 158 6.74 12.51 0.60
C TYR A 158 7.85 12.91 -0.39
N GLU A 159 9.11 12.69 -0.01
CA GLU A 159 10.26 12.93 -0.89
C GLU A 159 10.22 12.03 -2.12
N LEU A 160 9.87 10.75 -1.94
CA LEU A 160 9.72 9.81 -3.04
C LEU A 160 8.66 10.29 -4.04
N MET A 161 7.48 10.72 -3.57
CA MET A 161 6.44 11.28 -4.43
C MET A 161 6.95 12.49 -5.22
N SER A 162 7.74 13.36 -4.58
CA SER A 162 8.33 14.53 -5.24
C SER A 162 9.32 14.11 -6.33
N HIS A 163 10.26 13.22 -6.02
CA HIS A 163 11.21 12.68 -6.99
C HIS A 163 10.53 11.97 -8.17
N LEU A 164 9.45 11.24 -7.89
CA LEU A 164 8.71 10.48 -8.89
C LEU A 164 8.00 11.42 -9.87
N LYS A 165 7.37 12.49 -9.37
CA LYS A 165 6.80 13.56 -10.21
C LYS A 165 7.86 14.25 -11.05
N SER A 166 9.00 14.62 -10.46
CA SER A 166 10.12 15.22 -11.21
C SER A 166 10.63 14.30 -12.32
N HIS A 167 10.76 13.01 -12.03
CA HIS A 167 11.20 12.01 -13.01
C HIS A 167 10.19 11.85 -14.16
N GLU A 168 8.89 11.91 -13.88
CA GLU A 168 7.84 11.87 -14.91
C GLU A 168 7.93 13.08 -15.86
N ILE A 169 8.14 14.29 -15.32
CA ILE A 169 8.31 15.52 -16.12
C ILE A 169 9.54 15.40 -17.05
N ILE A 170 10.67 14.93 -16.53
CA ILE A 170 11.88 14.74 -17.34
C ILE A 170 11.64 13.68 -18.43
N ARG A 171 10.93 12.60 -18.07
CA ARG A 171 10.61 11.53 -19.01
C ARG A 171 9.69 12.00 -20.14
N SER A 172 8.68 12.82 -19.85
CA SER A 172 7.79 13.36 -20.89
C SER A 172 8.53 14.29 -21.87
N MET A 173 9.46 15.11 -21.38
CA MET A 173 10.30 15.96 -22.24
C MET A 173 11.20 15.13 -23.18
N ASN A 174 11.73 14.02 -22.69
CA ASN A 174 12.59 13.14 -23.48
C ASN A 174 11.81 12.33 -24.52
N THR A 175 10.54 11.99 -24.25
CA THR A 175 9.71 11.26 -25.23
C THR A 175 9.25 12.14 -26.39
N ASP A 176 9.00 13.43 -26.16
CA ASP A 176 8.65 14.37 -27.24
C ASP A 176 9.82 14.67 -28.18
N SER A 177 11.05 14.42 -27.72
CA SER A 177 12.29 14.61 -28.50
C SER A 177 12.62 13.41 -29.41
N ALA A 178 11.87 12.31 -29.33
CA ALA A 178 12.12 11.06 -30.06
C ALA A 178 11.39 10.98 -31.42
N LEU A 179 11.39 12.07 -32.19
CA LEU A 179 11.32 11.94 -33.65
C LEU A 179 12.63 11.26 -34.11
N PRO A 180 12.63 10.40 -35.16
CA PRO A 180 13.85 9.76 -35.63
C PRO A 180 14.73 10.81 -36.33
N SER A 181 15.45 11.61 -35.55
CA SER A 181 16.55 12.40 -36.04
C SER A 181 17.71 11.44 -36.27
N SER A 182 17.85 11.02 -37.53
CA SER A 182 18.97 10.30 -38.11
C SER A 182 20.30 10.86 -37.60
N HIS A 183 20.79 10.34 -36.47
CA HIS A 183 22.05 10.75 -35.89
C HIS A 183 23.18 10.05 -36.64
N ASN A 184 23.58 10.64 -37.77
CA ASN A 184 24.96 10.54 -38.23
C ASN A 184 25.86 11.14 -37.13
N GLN A 185 26.39 10.30 -36.24
CA GLN A 185 27.40 10.71 -35.28
C GLN A 185 28.72 10.95 -36.03
N VAL A 186 28.97 12.20 -36.41
CA VAL A 186 30.30 12.64 -36.84
C VAL A 186 31.05 13.11 -35.61
N PHE A 187 31.97 12.25 -35.12
CA PHE A 187 32.94 12.62 -34.10
C PHE A 187 33.86 13.72 -34.64
N PHE A 188 33.67 14.97 -34.20
CA PHE A 188 34.68 16.01 -34.38
C PHE A 188 35.78 15.82 -33.34
N ALA A 189 36.83 15.09 -33.71
CA ALA A 189 38.08 15.09 -32.98
C ALA A 189 38.77 16.45 -33.18
N GLN A 190 38.56 17.37 -32.24
CA GLN A 190 39.28 18.63 -32.16
C GLN A 190 40.71 18.34 -31.67
N ARG A 191 41.67 18.27 -32.59
CA ARG A 191 43.09 18.20 -32.26
C ARG A 191 43.78 19.50 -32.69
N ASN A 192 43.95 20.39 -31.73
CA ASN A 192 44.83 21.56 -31.83
C ASN A 192 46.26 21.12 -32.16
N GLY A 193 46.83 21.65 -33.24
CA GLY A 193 48.22 21.40 -33.64
C GLY A 193 48.70 22.32 -34.76
N ARG A 194 49.35 23.42 -34.34
CA ARG A 194 50.34 24.29 -35.03
C ARG A 194 50.76 23.90 -36.47
N GLY A 195 50.79 24.88 -37.38
CA GLY A 195 51.61 24.77 -38.59
C GLY A 195 51.28 25.80 -39.67
N SER A 196 52.27 26.57 -40.08
CA SER A 196 52.20 27.76 -40.93
C SER A 196 52.42 27.47 -42.43
N PHE A 197 52.00 28.43 -43.27
CA PHE A 197 52.48 28.80 -44.63
C PHE A 197 51.87 28.19 -45.91
N ARG A 198 51.33 29.15 -46.72
CA ARG A 198 51.59 29.46 -48.15
C ARG A 198 51.16 28.54 -49.31
N GLY A 199 50.53 29.18 -50.32
CA GLY A 199 50.49 28.84 -51.76
C GLY A 199 49.06 28.56 -52.23
N ARG A 200 48.34 29.39 -53.01
CA ARG A 200 48.53 30.04 -54.33
C ARG A 200 48.59 29.07 -55.53
N GLY A 201 47.55 29.16 -56.39
CA GLY A 201 47.50 28.64 -57.77
C GLY A 201 46.89 27.23 -57.86
N GLY A 202 46.05 26.85 -58.81
CA GLY A 202 45.61 27.45 -60.07
C GLY A 202 45.15 26.32 -61.01
N SER A 203 44.12 26.60 -61.81
CA SER A 203 43.75 25.96 -63.09
C SER A 203 43.35 24.47 -63.22
N ARG A 204 42.10 24.29 -63.67
CA ARG A 204 41.64 23.63 -64.92
C ARG A 204 42.29 22.31 -65.40
N GLY A 205 41.40 21.35 -65.69
CA GLY A 205 41.58 20.17 -66.57
C GLY A 205 40.85 18.97 -65.96
N GLY A 206 39.91 18.25 -66.57
CA GLY A 206 39.67 17.93 -67.98
C GLY A 206 39.89 16.42 -68.20
N GLY A 207 38.83 15.66 -68.53
CA GLY A 207 38.87 14.22 -68.90
C GLY A 207 38.11 13.32 -67.90
N ARG A 208 36.92 12.75 -68.16
CA ARG A 208 36.42 11.77 -69.16
C ARG A 208 37.12 10.39 -69.15
N HIS A 209 36.31 9.39 -68.74
CA HIS A 209 36.34 7.94 -68.99
C HIS A 209 37.53 7.11 -68.47
N HIS A 210 37.25 6.05 -67.68
CA HIS A 210 37.08 4.70 -68.23
C HIS A 210 36.56 3.71 -67.18
N SER A 211 35.50 3.00 -67.60
CA SER A 211 35.02 1.74 -67.02
C SER A 211 36.08 0.66 -67.20
N PHE A 212 36.37 -0.07 -66.12
CA PHE A 212 37.02 -1.37 -66.19
C PHE A 212 36.06 -2.43 -65.65
N THR A 213 35.50 -3.20 -66.57
CA THR A 213 34.98 -4.54 -66.30
C THR A 213 36.15 -5.52 -66.42
N SER A 214 36.42 -6.27 -65.36
CA SER A 214 37.31 -7.42 -65.40
C SER A 214 36.62 -8.60 -64.72
N ARG A 215 36.18 -9.55 -65.56
CA ARG A 215 35.79 -10.90 -65.21
C ARG A 215 37.06 -11.73 -64.99
N GLY A 216 37.17 -12.41 -63.86
CA GLY A 216 38.06 -13.57 -63.65
C GLY A 216 37.48 -14.41 -62.50
N ARG A 217 36.86 -15.56 -62.78
CA ARG A 217 37.45 -16.91 -62.62
C ARG A 217 38.14 -17.02 -61.24
N GLY A 218 37.54 -17.62 -60.22
CA GLY A 218 37.09 -19.01 -60.17
C GLY A 218 38.24 -19.85 -59.59
N PHE A 219 38.12 -20.25 -58.32
CA PHE A 219 38.84 -21.38 -57.72
C PHE A 219 37.99 -21.98 -56.59
N SER A 220 37.77 -23.29 -56.71
CA SER A 220 37.16 -24.20 -55.75
C SER A 220 38.25 -24.92 -54.95
N HIS A 221 38.01 -25.11 -53.65
CA HIS A 221 38.46 -26.20 -52.76
C HIS A 221 37.78 -25.87 -51.41
N SER A 222 37.03 -26.73 -50.73
CA SER A 222 36.94 -28.20 -50.72
C SER A 222 35.53 -28.62 -50.31
#